data_AF-A0A520IUE7-F1
#
_entry.id   AF-A0A520IUE7-F1
#
_cell.length_a   1.000
_cell.length_b   1.000
_cell.length_c   1.000
_cell.angle_alpha   90.00
_cell.angle_beta   90.00
_cell.angle_gamma   90.00
#
_symmetry.space_group_name_H-M   'P 1'
#
loop_
_entity.id
_entity.type
_entity.pdbx_description
1 polymer ?
#
loop_
_entity_poly.entity_id
_entity_poly.type
_entity_poly.pdbx_seq_one_letter_code
_entity_poly.pdbx_strand_id
1 'polypeptide(L)'
;VAKGRLGPGQMIAVDLDEGIVLEDRAVKDRIAGEQDYAAMTGEFLTLDDLPPAPGDPVVRYPRAELTRRQVAAGQTLEDMELILSPMVEGGKEAIGSMGDDTPLAVISDKPRLISQFFRQNFSQVTNPPIDSLRERHVMSLKTRFGNLANILDVRDQREHVLVLDSPVLTGAMWERLKTHFGRSVAEIDCTFEADGGPERLRAAIQRIRNQAEQAVREGKSELFLTDENVSEDRVAIAGVLAAAAVHTHLVRRGLRSYASINVRTAECLDTHYYAVLIGVGATTVNAYLAEASIADRHARGLFGDLSIEQCLDRHRVAVEEGLLKIISKMGIAVISSYRGGYNFEAVGLSRALVNDLFPGMPAKISGEGYASLHLNAKLRHDTAFDDDIVTLPIGGFYRQRADGETHAYSAQLMHLLQTAVATDSYSSYLQFSRGVADLPPVYLRDLLQFNFPSEGVPIDQVEAITEIRKRFVTPGMSLGALSPEAHETLAIAMNRIGAKAVSGEGGEDVVR
;
A
#
# COMPACT_ATOMS: atom_id res chain seq x y z
N VAL A 1 30.31 -43.76 -3.02
CA VAL A 1 29.21 -43.12 -2.26
C VAL A 1 29.48 -41.63 -2.23
N ALA A 2 28.62 -40.82 -2.86
CA ALA A 2 28.68 -39.36 -2.80
C ALA A 2 27.65 -38.85 -1.77
N LYS A 3 27.96 -37.74 -1.08
CA LYS A 3 27.04 -37.05 -0.16
C LYS A 3 26.94 -35.60 -0.59
N GLY A 4 25.72 -35.13 -0.84
CA GLY A 4 25.46 -33.77 -1.30
C GLY A 4 24.19 -33.17 -0.68
N ARG A 5 23.89 -31.93 -1.06
CA ARG A 5 22.66 -31.19 -0.71
C ARG A 5 22.26 -30.32 -1.90
N LEU A 6 20.99 -29.96 -2.00
CA LEU A 6 20.52 -28.97 -2.97
C LEU A 6 20.59 -27.57 -2.35
N GLY A 7 21.26 -26.64 -3.05
CA GLY A 7 21.17 -25.21 -2.78
C GLY A 7 19.95 -24.57 -3.43
N PRO A 8 19.77 -23.24 -3.28
CA PRO A 8 18.67 -22.51 -3.89
C PRO A 8 18.60 -22.70 -5.42
N GLY A 9 17.43 -23.10 -5.93
CA GLY A 9 17.20 -23.30 -7.37
C GLY A 9 17.99 -24.43 -8.02
N GLN A 10 18.60 -25.33 -7.23
CA GLN A 10 19.30 -26.50 -7.73
C GLN A 10 18.40 -27.71 -7.86
N MET A 11 18.72 -28.58 -8.81
CA MET A 11 18.00 -29.83 -9.05
C MET A 11 18.94 -31.04 -9.17
N ILE A 12 18.36 -32.23 -9.04
CA ILE A 12 19.00 -33.51 -9.35
C ILE A 12 17.92 -34.39 -10.01
N ALA A 13 18.28 -35.11 -11.07
CA ALA A 13 17.35 -35.95 -11.79
C ALA A 13 17.97 -37.31 -12.10
N VAL A 14 17.12 -38.30 -12.38
CA VAL A 14 17.54 -39.60 -12.88
C VAL A 14 16.74 -39.87 -14.14
N ASP A 15 17.45 -40.12 -15.24
CA ASP A 15 16.86 -40.63 -16.47
C ASP A 15 16.76 -42.15 -16.34
N LEU A 16 15.54 -42.67 -16.25
CA LEU A 16 15.30 -44.10 -15.98
C LEU A 16 15.51 -44.97 -17.22
N ASP A 17 15.36 -44.42 -18.42
CA ASP A 17 15.53 -45.15 -19.68
C ASP A 17 17.02 -45.33 -20.01
N GLU A 18 17.80 -44.26 -19.79
CA GLU A 18 19.26 -44.29 -19.98
C GLU A 18 20.03 -44.79 -18.74
N GLY A 19 19.37 -44.85 -17.58
CA GLY A 19 19.97 -45.29 -16.32
C GLY A 19 21.03 -44.33 -15.77
N ILE A 20 20.95 -43.04 -16.11
CA ILE A 20 21.95 -42.02 -15.73
C ILE A 20 21.41 -41.06 -14.65
N VAL A 21 22.30 -40.64 -13.76
CA VAL A 21 22.03 -39.59 -12.78
C VAL A 21 22.54 -38.26 -13.33
N LEU A 22 21.68 -37.24 -13.37
CA LEU A 22 22.00 -35.90 -13.82
C LEU A 22 22.05 -34.96 -12.61
N GLU A 23 23.22 -34.41 -12.35
CA GLU A 23 23.41 -33.33 -11.38
C GLU A 23 22.91 -31.98 -11.94
N ASP A 24 22.75 -30.97 -11.08
CA ASP A 24 22.11 -29.68 -11.39
C ASP A 24 22.52 -29.08 -12.74
N ARG A 25 23.83 -28.96 -12.97
CA ARG A 25 24.35 -28.38 -14.21
C ARG A 25 24.05 -29.26 -15.43
N ALA A 26 24.14 -30.58 -15.31
CA ALA A 26 23.85 -31.48 -16.42
C ALA A 26 22.36 -31.43 -16.81
N VAL A 27 21.46 -31.30 -15.83
CA VAL A 27 20.03 -31.10 -16.12
C VAL A 27 19.79 -29.76 -16.82
N LYS A 28 20.37 -28.68 -16.30
CA LYS A 28 20.22 -27.33 -16.87
C LYS A 28 20.84 -27.21 -18.26
N ASP A 29 22.01 -27.80 -18.49
CA ASP A 29 22.70 -27.80 -19.79
C ASP A 29 21.89 -28.60 -20.83
N ARG A 30 21.27 -29.73 -20.43
CA ARG A 30 20.36 -30.50 -21.31
C ARG A 30 19.17 -29.64 -21.74
N ILE A 31 18.45 -29.06 -20.77
CA ILE A 31 17.26 -28.24 -21.05
C ILE A 31 17.65 -27.02 -21.90
N ALA A 32 18.72 -26.31 -21.54
CA ALA A 32 19.18 -25.13 -22.29
C ALA A 32 19.59 -25.45 -23.74
N GLY A 33 19.93 -26.71 -24.05
CA GLY A 33 20.24 -27.19 -25.39
C GLY A 33 19.03 -27.64 -26.22
N GLU A 34 17.82 -27.69 -25.66
CA GLU A 34 16.63 -28.17 -26.38
C GLU A 34 16.14 -27.19 -27.45
N GLN A 35 16.34 -25.89 -27.24
CA GLN A 35 15.94 -24.80 -28.14
C GLN A 35 16.95 -23.66 -28.10
N ASP A 36 16.93 -22.78 -29.11
CA ASP A 36 17.75 -21.55 -29.11
C ASP A 36 17.11 -20.44 -28.26
N TYR A 37 17.16 -20.62 -26.94
CA TYR A 37 16.62 -19.64 -25.98
C TYR A 37 17.31 -18.28 -26.07
N ALA A 38 18.58 -18.23 -26.51
CA ALA A 38 19.32 -16.98 -26.66
C ALA A 38 18.74 -16.15 -27.81
N ALA A 39 18.44 -16.77 -28.96
CA ALA A 39 17.72 -16.11 -30.04
C ALA A 39 16.31 -15.68 -29.61
N MET A 40 15.57 -16.55 -28.92
CA MET A 40 14.21 -16.25 -28.44
C MET A 40 14.17 -15.05 -27.48
N THR A 41 15.14 -14.93 -26.58
CA THR A 41 15.19 -13.84 -25.58
C THR A 41 15.82 -12.56 -26.14
N GLY A 42 16.64 -12.67 -27.19
CA GLY A 42 17.25 -11.53 -27.87
C GLY A 42 16.25 -10.61 -28.59
N GLU A 43 15.01 -11.07 -28.81
CA GLU A 43 13.93 -10.28 -29.44
C GLU A 43 13.15 -9.42 -28.45
N PHE A 44 13.47 -9.49 -27.15
CA PHE A 44 12.77 -8.71 -26.14
C PHE A 44 13.19 -7.25 -26.20
N LEU A 45 12.20 -6.37 -26.18
CA LEU A 45 12.40 -4.94 -26.10
C LEU A 45 12.51 -4.53 -24.63
N THR A 46 13.34 -3.54 -24.37
CA THR A 46 13.38 -2.80 -23.10
C THR A 46 12.77 -1.42 -23.29
N LEU A 47 12.57 -0.71 -22.18
CA LEU A 47 12.08 0.66 -22.26
C LEU A 47 13.02 1.54 -23.09
N ASP A 48 14.33 1.33 -23.00
CA ASP A 48 15.35 2.14 -23.67
C ASP A 48 15.35 1.98 -25.19
N ASP A 49 14.81 0.87 -25.70
CA ASP A 49 14.66 0.61 -27.14
C ASP A 49 13.49 1.37 -27.77
N LEU A 50 12.58 1.93 -26.96
CA LEU A 50 11.39 2.62 -27.45
C LEU A 50 11.73 4.04 -27.94
N PRO A 51 10.97 4.66 -28.86
CA PRO A 51 11.17 6.09 -29.18
C PRO A 51 11.03 6.95 -27.91
N PRO A 52 11.75 8.07 -27.76
CA PRO A 52 11.57 8.97 -26.62
C PRO A 52 10.14 9.54 -26.60
N ALA A 53 9.66 9.89 -25.40
CA ALA A 53 8.36 10.52 -25.25
C ALA A 53 8.31 11.86 -26.00
N PRO A 54 7.19 12.21 -26.66
CA PRO A 54 7.04 13.50 -27.30
C PRO A 54 6.87 14.61 -26.25
N GLY A 55 7.68 15.67 -26.33
CA GLY A 55 7.53 16.88 -25.51
C GLY A 55 8.19 16.80 -24.12
N ASP A 56 7.83 17.75 -23.24
CA ASP A 56 8.22 17.73 -21.83
C ASP A 56 7.22 16.86 -21.06
N PRO A 57 7.65 15.69 -20.56
CA PRO A 57 6.75 14.74 -19.92
C PRO A 57 6.44 15.07 -18.46
N VAL A 58 7.07 16.10 -17.88
CA VAL A 58 6.84 16.48 -16.49
C VAL A 58 5.52 17.23 -16.39
N VAL A 59 4.54 16.59 -15.75
CA VAL A 59 3.24 17.21 -15.50
C VAL A 59 3.42 18.41 -14.55
N ARG A 60 2.95 19.58 -14.97
CA ARG A 60 2.94 20.81 -14.16
C ARG A 60 1.59 21.46 -14.25
N TYR A 61 1.07 21.89 -13.11
CA TYR A 61 -0.16 22.67 -13.01
C TYR A 61 0.14 24.03 -12.39
N PRO A 62 -0.63 25.08 -12.72
CA PRO A 62 -0.68 26.28 -11.91
C PRO A 62 -0.98 25.91 -10.46
N ARG A 63 -0.35 26.59 -9.50
CA ARG A 63 -0.40 26.21 -8.08
C ARG A 63 -1.82 26.10 -7.51
N ALA A 64 -2.73 26.98 -7.93
CA ALA A 64 -4.13 26.93 -7.54
C ALA A 64 -4.79 25.62 -8.01
N GLU A 65 -4.60 25.26 -9.28
CA GLU A 65 -5.12 24.00 -9.83
C GLU A 65 -4.46 22.78 -9.17
N LEU A 66 -3.14 22.82 -8.94
CA LEU A 66 -2.43 21.75 -8.24
C LEU A 66 -3.03 21.52 -6.85
N THR A 67 -3.25 22.60 -6.09
CA THR A 67 -3.83 22.53 -4.75
C THR A 67 -5.22 21.91 -4.77
N ARG A 68 -6.09 22.32 -5.70
CA ARG A 68 -7.43 21.73 -5.86
C ARG A 68 -7.35 20.23 -6.16
N ARG A 69 -6.51 19.83 -7.12
CA ARG A 69 -6.31 18.40 -7.47
C ARG A 69 -5.78 17.59 -6.28
N GLN A 70 -4.84 18.14 -5.52
CA GLN A 70 -4.29 17.51 -4.32
C GLN A 70 -5.36 17.33 -3.22
N VAL A 71 -6.18 18.36 -2.97
CA VAL A 71 -7.29 18.26 -2.01
C VAL A 71 -8.32 17.22 -2.46
N ALA A 72 -8.69 17.19 -3.74
CA ALA A 72 -9.60 16.19 -4.29
C ALA A 72 -9.02 14.77 -4.13
N ALA A 73 -7.72 14.62 -4.34
CA ALA A 73 -6.97 13.40 -4.12
C ALA A 73 -6.77 13.03 -2.64
N GLY A 74 -7.21 13.87 -1.69
CA GLY A 74 -7.05 13.65 -0.25
C GLY A 74 -5.63 13.86 0.27
N GLN A 75 -4.77 14.56 -0.47
CA GLN A 75 -3.41 14.86 -0.06
C GLN A 75 -3.37 16.09 0.87
N THR A 76 -2.46 16.05 1.84
CA THR A 76 -2.27 17.10 2.84
C THR A 76 -0.85 17.64 2.83
N LEU A 77 -0.61 18.75 3.52
CA LEU A 77 0.74 19.24 3.74
C LEU A 77 1.59 18.23 4.53
N GLU A 78 0.98 17.49 5.46
CA GLU A 78 1.66 16.41 6.17
C GLU A 78 2.16 15.32 5.22
N ASP A 79 1.38 14.93 4.21
CA ASP A 79 1.83 13.97 3.20
C ASP A 79 3.01 14.51 2.38
N MET A 80 2.96 15.79 2.00
CA MET A 80 4.03 16.43 1.23
C MET A 80 5.35 16.51 2.03
N GLU A 81 5.28 16.89 3.30
CA GLU A 81 6.45 17.11 4.15
C GLU A 81 6.99 15.80 4.75
N LEU A 82 6.12 14.94 5.29
CA LEU A 82 6.54 13.74 6.01
C LEU A 82 6.73 12.53 5.11
N ILE A 83 6.00 12.42 3.99
CA ILE A 83 6.01 11.21 3.15
C ILE A 83 6.74 11.46 1.83
N LEU A 84 6.27 12.43 1.04
CA LEU A 84 6.80 12.68 -0.30
C LEU A 84 8.23 13.23 -0.28
N SER A 85 8.51 14.24 0.55
CA SER A 85 9.84 14.88 0.57
C SER A 85 10.99 13.92 0.90
N PRO A 86 10.90 13.05 1.92
CA PRO A 86 11.94 12.06 2.21
C PRO A 86 12.21 11.08 1.06
N MET A 87 11.18 10.71 0.29
CA MET A 87 11.34 9.87 -0.90
C MET A 87 12.20 10.54 -1.96
N VAL A 88 12.06 11.86 -2.13
CA VAL A 88 12.88 12.65 -3.07
C VAL A 88 14.28 12.92 -2.52
N GLU A 89 14.39 13.39 -1.28
CA GLU A 89 15.67 13.78 -0.68
C GLU A 89 16.58 12.58 -0.44
N GLY A 90 16.03 11.51 0.16
CA GLY A 90 16.78 10.34 0.59
C GLY A 90 16.70 9.13 -0.35
N GLY A 91 15.80 9.14 -1.34
CA GLY A 91 15.53 7.96 -2.18
C GLY A 91 14.96 6.79 -1.37
N LYS A 92 14.30 7.08 -0.23
CA LYS A 92 13.78 6.09 0.73
C LYS A 92 12.44 6.54 1.28
N GLU A 93 11.59 5.60 1.64
CA GLU A 93 10.35 5.91 2.35
C GLU A 93 10.62 6.57 3.71
N ALA A 94 9.62 7.30 4.20
CA ALA A 94 9.68 7.93 5.51
C ALA A 94 9.80 6.90 6.64
N ILE A 95 10.61 7.21 7.66
CA ILE A 95 10.72 6.43 8.89
C ILE A 95 10.04 7.21 10.01
N GLY A 96 9.08 6.57 10.67
CA GLY A 96 8.37 7.08 11.85
C GLY A 96 8.67 6.26 13.11
N SER A 97 8.01 6.61 14.21
CA SER A 97 8.08 5.89 15.49
C SER A 97 6.74 5.97 16.21
N MET A 98 6.60 5.23 17.31
CA MET A 98 5.33 5.00 18.04
C MET A 98 4.31 4.16 17.23
N GLY A 99 3.20 3.82 17.87
CA GLY A 99 2.11 3.06 17.25
C GLY A 99 1.12 3.97 16.51
N ASP A 100 0.35 3.38 15.60
CA ASP A 100 -0.83 4.01 15.00
C ASP A 100 -1.96 4.07 16.03
N ASP A 101 -2.24 5.26 16.52
CA ASP A 101 -3.27 5.55 17.51
C ASP A 101 -4.45 6.32 16.92
N THR A 102 -4.55 6.36 15.59
CA THR A 102 -5.69 6.92 14.86
C THR A 102 -6.80 5.88 14.65
N PRO A 103 -8.04 6.31 14.37
CA PRO A 103 -9.13 5.40 14.08
C PRO A 103 -8.85 4.51 12.87
N LEU A 104 -9.43 3.31 12.88
CA LEU A 104 -9.57 2.54 11.64
C LEU A 104 -10.33 3.38 10.60
N ALA A 105 -10.00 3.24 9.32
CA ALA A 105 -10.59 4.06 8.26
C ALA A 105 -12.14 4.06 8.25
N VAL A 106 -12.77 2.93 8.62
CA VAL A 106 -14.23 2.78 8.74
C VAL A 106 -14.84 3.45 9.98
N ILE A 107 -14.03 3.77 10.98
CA ILE A 107 -14.45 4.43 12.23
C ILE A 107 -14.18 5.94 12.15
N SER A 108 -13.14 6.35 11.42
CA SER A 108 -12.76 7.74 11.15
C SER A 108 -13.93 8.60 10.72
N ASP A 109 -14.02 9.81 11.28
CA ASP A 109 -14.98 10.83 10.85
C ASP A 109 -14.46 11.62 9.63
N LYS A 110 -13.15 11.57 9.37
CA LYS A 110 -12.50 12.16 8.20
C LYS A 110 -12.57 11.25 6.97
N PRO A 111 -12.73 11.80 5.75
CA PRO A 111 -12.63 11.03 4.52
C PRO A 111 -11.26 10.33 4.40
N ARG A 112 -11.27 9.00 4.31
CA ARG A 112 -10.06 8.17 4.09
C ARG A 112 -9.98 7.61 2.68
N LEU A 113 -8.76 7.47 2.17
CA LEU A 113 -8.50 6.79 0.90
C LEU A 113 -8.82 5.30 1.02
N ILE A 114 -9.32 4.71 -0.06
CA ILE A 114 -9.73 3.31 -0.05
C ILE A 114 -8.55 2.36 0.24
N SER A 115 -7.31 2.75 -0.11
CA SER A 115 -6.11 1.98 0.23
C SER A 115 -5.98 1.71 1.74
N GLN A 116 -6.43 2.63 2.60
CA GLN A 116 -6.34 2.49 4.06
C GLN A 116 -7.23 1.39 4.63
N PHE A 117 -8.19 0.88 3.85
CA PHE A 117 -9.00 -0.27 4.21
C PHE A 117 -8.28 -1.61 3.92
N PHE A 118 -7.16 -1.59 3.20
CA PHE A 118 -6.36 -2.76 2.84
C PHE A 118 -5.20 -2.90 3.81
N ARG A 119 -5.24 -3.89 4.70
CA ARG A 119 -4.10 -4.22 5.55
C ARG A 119 -3.20 -5.20 4.80
N GLN A 120 -1.90 -4.87 4.70
CA GLN A 120 -0.91 -5.72 4.04
C GLN A 120 -0.82 -7.07 4.76
N ASN A 121 -0.94 -8.17 4.02
CA ASN A 121 -0.67 -9.48 4.59
C ASN A 121 0.84 -9.64 4.85
N PHE A 122 1.15 -10.46 5.84
CA PHE A 122 2.51 -10.84 6.15
C PHE A 122 2.51 -12.26 6.71
N SER A 123 3.59 -13.01 6.46
CA SER A 123 3.70 -14.40 6.89
C SER A 123 4.25 -14.48 8.30
N GLN A 124 3.57 -15.26 9.14
CA GLN A 124 4.03 -15.60 10.49
C GLN A 124 4.09 -17.11 10.60
N VAL A 125 5.26 -17.65 10.97
CA VAL A 125 5.52 -19.09 11.22
C VAL A 125 5.40 -20.00 9.99
N THR A 126 4.37 -19.85 9.16
CA THR A 126 4.08 -20.71 8.00
C THR A 126 5.19 -20.71 6.98
N ASN A 127 5.76 -19.54 6.72
CA ASN A 127 6.87 -19.33 5.81
C ASN A 127 7.64 -18.06 6.24
N PRO A 128 8.96 -18.00 6.00
CA PRO A 128 9.76 -16.85 6.38
C PRO A 128 9.55 -15.68 5.40
N PRO A 129 9.53 -14.43 5.90
CA PRO A 129 9.71 -13.26 5.04
C PRO A 129 11.14 -13.21 4.47
N ILE A 130 11.35 -12.45 3.40
CA ILE A 130 12.66 -12.25 2.75
C ILE A 130 13.26 -10.90 3.20
N ASP A 131 14.58 -10.85 3.36
CA ASP A 131 15.31 -9.60 3.57
C ASP A 131 15.50 -8.86 2.23
N SER A 132 14.66 -7.86 1.95
CA SER A 132 14.68 -7.12 0.68
C SER A 132 15.94 -6.28 0.45
N LEU A 133 16.77 -6.07 1.50
CA LEU A 133 18.01 -5.32 1.41
C LEU A 133 19.19 -6.25 1.15
N ARG A 134 19.34 -7.30 1.97
CA ARG A 134 20.48 -8.23 1.92
C ARG A 134 20.31 -9.30 0.84
N GLU A 135 19.07 -9.70 0.57
CA GLU A 135 18.73 -10.74 -0.41
C GLU A 135 18.07 -10.14 -1.66
N ARG A 136 18.28 -8.85 -1.94
CA ARG A 136 17.71 -8.13 -3.09
C ARG A 136 17.83 -8.89 -4.42
N HIS A 137 18.97 -9.53 -4.64
CA HIS A 137 19.30 -10.21 -5.91
C HIS A 137 18.37 -11.38 -6.26
N VAL A 138 17.67 -11.97 -5.29
CA VAL A 138 16.65 -13.00 -5.56
C VAL A 138 15.28 -12.40 -5.90
N MET A 139 15.12 -11.09 -5.71
CA MET A 139 13.86 -10.38 -5.90
C MET A 139 13.80 -9.67 -7.25
N SER A 140 12.59 -9.44 -7.77
CA SER A 140 12.42 -8.74 -9.03
C SER A 140 11.09 -8.01 -9.15
N LEU A 141 11.17 -6.78 -9.67
CA LEU A 141 10.03 -5.96 -10.07
C LEU A 141 9.76 -6.01 -11.59
N LYS A 142 10.41 -6.92 -12.32
CA LYS A 142 10.27 -7.01 -13.77
C LYS A 142 8.81 -7.17 -14.19
N THR A 143 8.38 -6.28 -15.06
CA THR A 143 7.01 -6.22 -15.58
C THR A 143 7.06 -6.42 -17.08
N ARG A 144 6.15 -7.26 -17.60
CA ARG A 144 6.16 -7.70 -18.99
C ARG A 144 4.83 -7.34 -19.64
N PHE A 145 4.89 -7.01 -20.93
CA PHE A 145 3.72 -6.77 -21.78
C PHE A 145 3.65 -7.83 -22.86
N GLY A 146 2.43 -8.16 -23.28
CA GLY A 146 2.21 -9.12 -24.37
C GLY A 146 2.68 -10.54 -24.07
N ASN A 147 3.09 -10.89 -22.84
CA ASN A 147 3.71 -12.18 -22.51
C ASN A 147 2.73 -13.30 -22.10
N LEU A 148 1.42 -13.01 -22.06
CA LEU A 148 0.39 -13.99 -21.70
C LEU A 148 -0.02 -14.78 -22.94
N ALA A 149 0.82 -15.76 -23.30
CA ALA A 149 0.63 -16.72 -24.38
C ALA A 149 0.19 -18.10 -23.84
N ASN A 150 0.03 -19.07 -24.74
CA ASN A 150 -0.32 -20.42 -24.35
C ASN A 150 0.86 -21.10 -23.64
N ILE A 151 0.70 -21.43 -22.36
CA ILE A 151 1.73 -22.10 -21.55
C ILE A 151 2.06 -23.53 -22.03
N LEU A 152 1.22 -24.12 -22.89
CA LEU A 152 1.43 -25.44 -23.49
C LEU A 152 2.21 -25.37 -24.81
N ASP A 153 2.39 -24.17 -25.36
CA ASP A 153 3.08 -23.98 -26.62
C ASP A 153 4.57 -23.71 -26.38
N VAL A 154 5.41 -24.37 -27.18
CA VAL A 154 6.87 -24.24 -27.17
C VAL A 154 7.34 -23.36 -28.35
N ARG A 155 6.44 -23.06 -29.29
CA ARG A 155 6.73 -22.35 -30.55
C ARG A 155 6.03 -21.00 -30.69
N ASP A 156 5.03 -20.70 -29.86
CA ASP A 156 4.32 -19.41 -29.88
C ASP A 156 5.22 -18.30 -29.34
N GLN A 157 6.14 -17.86 -30.18
CA GLN A 157 6.97 -16.69 -30.00
C GLN A 157 6.13 -15.49 -30.39
N ARG A 158 5.50 -14.84 -29.41
CA ARG A 158 5.06 -13.46 -29.64
C ARG A 158 6.30 -12.63 -29.88
N GLU A 159 6.44 -12.13 -31.10
CA GLU A 159 7.44 -11.13 -31.47
C GLU A 159 7.30 -9.92 -30.52
N HIS A 160 8.42 -9.39 -30.05
CA HIS A 160 8.51 -8.11 -29.33
C HIS A 160 7.86 -8.03 -27.94
N VAL A 161 8.13 -9.02 -27.06
CA VAL A 161 7.83 -8.88 -25.62
C VAL A 161 8.57 -7.67 -25.06
N LEU A 162 7.83 -6.69 -24.54
CA LEU A 162 8.40 -5.55 -23.84
C LEU A 162 8.58 -5.88 -22.36
N VAL A 163 9.79 -5.65 -21.84
CA VAL A 163 10.16 -5.86 -20.43
C VAL A 163 10.59 -4.54 -19.81
N LEU A 164 9.92 -4.19 -18.70
CA LEU A 164 10.32 -3.12 -17.80
C LEU A 164 10.98 -3.71 -16.56
N ASP A 165 11.91 -2.97 -15.96
CA ASP A 165 12.52 -3.36 -14.70
C ASP A 165 11.60 -3.16 -13.49
N SER A 166 10.56 -2.34 -13.64
CA SER A 166 9.66 -1.94 -12.56
C SER A 166 8.24 -1.66 -13.08
N PRO A 167 7.18 -1.87 -12.28
CA PRO A 167 5.83 -1.42 -12.60
C PRO A 167 5.62 0.08 -12.38
N VAL A 168 6.58 0.77 -11.77
CA VAL A 168 6.49 2.20 -11.43
C VAL A 168 6.93 3.02 -12.65
N LEU A 169 6.03 3.84 -13.18
CA LEU A 169 6.29 4.69 -14.33
C LEU A 169 6.39 6.15 -13.90
N THR A 170 7.36 6.86 -14.46
CA THR A 170 7.31 8.32 -14.51
C THR A 170 6.36 8.77 -15.64
N GLY A 171 5.95 10.04 -15.64
CA GLY A 171 5.14 10.61 -16.73
C GLY A 171 5.78 10.38 -18.11
N ALA A 172 7.11 10.47 -18.19
CA ALA A 172 7.86 10.20 -19.41
C ALA A 172 7.71 8.77 -19.89
N MET A 173 7.83 7.81 -18.97
CA MET A 173 7.69 6.40 -19.30
C MET A 173 6.26 6.08 -19.72
N TRP A 174 5.26 6.70 -19.09
CA TRP A 174 3.86 6.56 -19.49
C TRP A 174 3.61 7.01 -20.93
N GLU A 175 4.03 8.22 -21.30
CA GLU A 175 3.85 8.73 -22.67
C GLU A 175 4.66 7.91 -23.70
N ARG A 176 5.84 7.43 -23.32
CA ARG A 176 6.67 6.53 -24.13
C ARG A 176 5.95 5.22 -24.44
N LEU A 177 5.36 4.58 -23.43
CA LEU A 177 4.56 3.36 -23.59
C LEU A 177 3.32 3.62 -24.44
N LYS A 178 2.57 4.69 -24.14
CA LYS A 178 1.36 5.07 -24.88
C LYS A 178 1.67 5.30 -26.36
N THR A 179 2.78 5.98 -26.65
CA THR A 179 3.24 6.23 -28.03
C THR A 179 3.66 4.94 -28.73
N HIS A 180 4.44 4.08 -28.05
CA HIS A 180 4.91 2.82 -28.62
C HIS A 180 3.77 1.87 -29.00
N PHE A 181 2.81 1.67 -28.10
CA PHE A 181 1.68 0.78 -28.35
C PHE A 181 0.66 1.37 -29.33
N GLY A 182 0.59 2.70 -29.45
CA GLY A 182 -0.14 3.41 -30.50
C GLY A 182 -1.57 2.91 -30.69
N ARG A 183 -1.83 2.21 -31.80
CA ARG A 183 -3.18 1.72 -32.15
C ARG A 183 -3.72 0.67 -31.18
N SER A 184 -2.88 0.00 -30.41
CA SER A 184 -3.28 -1.01 -29.42
C SER A 184 -3.73 -0.41 -28.10
N VAL A 185 -3.56 0.90 -27.92
CA VAL A 185 -4.00 1.63 -26.72
C VAL A 185 -5.51 1.88 -26.75
N ALA A 186 -6.14 1.66 -25.60
CA ALA A 186 -7.44 2.22 -25.25
C ALA A 186 -7.31 3.03 -23.96
N GLU A 187 -7.73 4.28 -24.02
CA GLU A 187 -7.76 5.18 -22.86
C GLU A 187 -9.16 5.18 -22.26
N ILE A 188 -9.24 4.99 -20.94
CA ILE A 188 -10.48 4.86 -20.20
C ILE A 188 -10.52 5.92 -19.11
N ASP A 189 -11.46 6.84 -19.26
CA ASP A 189 -11.70 7.91 -18.31
C ASP A 189 -12.36 7.37 -17.04
N CYS A 190 -11.64 7.49 -15.92
CA CYS A 190 -12.01 7.04 -14.59
C CYS A 190 -12.60 8.17 -13.76
N THR A 191 -13.47 8.99 -14.35
CA THR A 191 -14.19 10.07 -13.66
C THR A 191 -15.72 9.93 -13.81
N PHE A 192 -16.50 10.57 -12.94
CA PHE A 192 -17.96 10.58 -13.00
C PHE A 192 -18.53 11.95 -12.65
N GLU A 193 -19.74 12.22 -13.12
CA GLU A 193 -20.39 13.53 -12.90
C GLU A 193 -20.57 13.81 -11.40
N ALA A 194 -20.21 15.01 -10.96
CA ALA A 194 -20.30 15.46 -9.57
C ALA A 194 -21.75 15.57 -9.07
N ASP A 195 -22.68 15.76 -10.00
CA ASP A 195 -24.11 15.85 -9.72
C ASP A 195 -24.78 14.47 -9.64
N GLY A 196 -25.37 14.20 -8.48
CA GLY A 196 -26.24 13.07 -8.24
C GLY A 196 -25.90 12.29 -6.98
N GLY A 197 -26.50 11.10 -6.88
CA GLY A 197 -26.32 10.22 -5.73
C GLY A 197 -25.35 9.05 -5.99
N PRO A 198 -25.24 8.13 -5.02
CA PRO A 198 -24.37 6.95 -5.06
C PRO A 198 -24.41 6.10 -6.33
N GLU A 199 -25.55 6.08 -7.05
CA GLU A 199 -25.68 5.33 -8.30
C GLU A 199 -24.73 5.83 -9.39
N ARG A 200 -24.23 7.08 -9.31
CA ARG A 200 -23.23 7.62 -10.23
C ARG A 200 -21.93 6.84 -10.20
N LEU A 201 -21.40 6.56 -9.01
CA LEU A 201 -20.18 5.77 -8.85
C LEU A 201 -20.38 4.34 -9.39
N ARG A 202 -21.52 3.69 -9.07
CA ARG A 202 -21.82 2.35 -9.59
C ARG A 202 -21.94 2.33 -11.11
N ALA A 203 -22.65 3.29 -11.69
CA ALA A 203 -22.79 3.42 -13.13
C ALA A 203 -21.45 3.67 -13.81
N ALA A 204 -20.58 4.50 -13.21
CA ALA A 204 -19.25 4.76 -13.73
C ALA A 204 -18.34 3.52 -13.68
N ILE A 205 -18.40 2.74 -12.60
CA ILE A 205 -17.72 1.44 -12.50
C ILE A 205 -18.22 0.47 -13.59
N GLN A 206 -19.52 0.42 -13.84
CA GLN A 206 -20.06 -0.41 -14.92
C GLN A 206 -19.63 0.10 -16.30
N ARG A 207 -19.57 1.42 -16.50
CA ARG A 207 -19.12 2.05 -17.74
C ARG A 207 -17.67 1.67 -18.06
N ILE A 208 -16.74 1.82 -17.11
CA ILE A 208 -15.33 1.49 -17.34
C ILE A 208 -15.12 -0.01 -17.59
N ARG A 209 -15.90 -0.89 -16.93
CA ARG A 209 -15.91 -2.34 -17.19
C ARG A 209 -16.31 -2.64 -18.64
N ASN A 210 -17.41 -2.05 -19.09
CA ASN A 210 -17.93 -2.25 -20.43
C ASN A 210 -16.98 -1.68 -21.50
N GLN A 211 -16.42 -0.48 -21.27
CA GLN A 211 -15.44 0.15 -22.17
C GLN A 211 -14.17 -0.71 -22.28
N ALA A 212 -13.67 -1.22 -21.16
CA ALA A 212 -12.52 -2.13 -21.16
C ALA A 212 -12.82 -3.43 -21.91
N GLU A 213 -13.95 -4.09 -21.65
CA GLU A 213 -14.34 -5.30 -22.38
C GLU A 213 -14.45 -5.03 -23.89
N GLN A 214 -15.10 -3.94 -24.28
CA GLN A 214 -15.26 -3.56 -25.68
C GLN A 214 -13.91 -3.30 -26.34
N ALA A 215 -13.04 -2.51 -25.70
CA ALA A 215 -11.70 -2.22 -26.21
C ALA A 215 -10.89 -3.50 -26.46
N VAL A 216 -10.87 -4.43 -25.50
CA VAL A 216 -10.14 -5.69 -25.66
C VAL A 216 -10.73 -6.53 -26.81
N ARG A 217 -12.06 -6.56 -26.95
CA ARG A 217 -12.72 -7.24 -28.08
C ARG A 217 -12.43 -6.61 -29.43
N GLU A 218 -12.15 -5.31 -29.46
CA GLU A 218 -11.70 -4.57 -30.66
C GLU A 218 -10.20 -4.77 -30.95
N GLY A 219 -9.49 -5.58 -30.17
CA GLY A 219 -8.07 -5.88 -30.35
C GLY A 219 -7.13 -4.91 -29.65
N LYS A 220 -7.62 -4.09 -28.72
CA LYS A 220 -6.78 -3.23 -27.88
C LYS A 220 -6.11 -4.07 -26.79
N SER A 221 -4.79 -4.17 -26.82
CA SER A 221 -4.00 -4.94 -25.85
C SER A 221 -3.56 -4.11 -24.64
N GLU A 222 -3.71 -2.79 -24.66
CA GLU A 222 -3.18 -1.92 -23.61
C GLU A 222 -4.24 -0.94 -23.12
N LEU A 223 -4.73 -1.17 -21.90
CA LEU A 223 -5.75 -0.32 -21.28
C LEU A 223 -5.08 0.70 -20.37
N PHE A 224 -5.24 1.99 -20.68
CA PHE A 224 -4.72 3.10 -19.91
C PHE A 224 -5.88 3.75 -19.14
N LEU A 225 -5.95 3.52 -17.84
CA LEU A 225 -6.94 4.06 -16.92
C LEU A 225 -6.40 5.35 -16.32
N THR A 226 -7.17 6.44 -16.37
CA THR A 226 -6.74 7.74 -15.85
C THR A 226 -7.88 8.52 -15.19
N ASP A 227 -7.60 9.20 -14.09
CA ASP A 227 -8.48 10.14 -13.40
C ASP A 227 -8.12 11.62 -13.69
N GLU A 228 -7.26 11.87 -14.68
CA GLU A 228 -6.72 13.19 -15.03
C GLU A 228 -7.80 14.23 -15.39
N ASN A 229 -8.95 13.79 -15.88
CA ASN A 229 -10.10 14.62 -16.24
C ASN A 229 -10.93 15.10 -15.04
N VAL A 230 -10.41 15.02 -13.81
CA VAL A 230 -11.05 15.63 -12.64
C VAL A 230 -11.21 17.13 -12.86
N SER A 231 -12.40 17.65 -12.61
CA SER A 231 -12.79 19.06 -12.78
C SER A 231 -13.95 19.38 -11.84
N GLU A 232 -14.39 20.62 -11.77
CA GLU A 232 -15.53 21.02 -10.91
C GLU A 232 -16.75 20.10 -11.09
N ASP A 233 -17.07 19.76 -12.34
CA ASP A 233 -18.19 18.87 -12.69
C ASP A 233 -17.86 17.36 -12.66
N ARG A 234 -16.60 16.95 -12.45
CA ARG A 234 -16.15 15.56 -12.62
C ARG A 234 -15.32 15.08 -11.44
N VAL A 235 -15.84 14.11 -10.70
CA VAL A 235 -15.20 13.45 -9.55
C VAL A 235 -14.37 12.26 -10.02
N ALA A 236 -13.17 12.08 -9.46
CA ALA A 236 -12.34 10.92 -9.71
C ALA A 236 -12.92 9.63 -9.10
N ILE A 237 -12.89 8.54 -9.85
CA ILE A 237 -13.06 7.19 -9.29
C ILE A 237 -11.73 6.81 -8.64
N ALA A 238 -11.74 6.39 -7.37
CA ALA A 238 -10.54 5.92 -6.69
C ALA A 238 -9.79 4.88 -7.55
N GLY A 239 -8.49 5.10 -7.78
CA GLY A 239 -7.70 4.31 -8.73
C GLY A 239 -7.74 2.81 -8.43
N VAL A 240 -7.74 2.42 -7.14
CA VAL A 240 -7.90 1.03 -6.69
C VAL A 240 -9.22 0.41 -7.15
N LEU A 241 -10.34 1.15 -7.06
CA LEU A 241 -11.65 0.68 -7.53
C LEU A 241 -11.65 0.51 -9.04
N ALA A 242 -11.11 1.47 -9.78
CA ALA A 242 -11.06 1.43 -11.24
C ALA A 242 -10.23 0.23 -11.73
N ALA A 243 -9.02 0.07 -11.19
CA ALA A 243 -8.12 -1.04 -11.52
C ALA A 243 -8.75 -2.40 -11.24
N ALA A 244 -9.30 -2.58 -10.03
CA ALA A 244 -9.91 -3.83 -9.62
C ALA A 244 -11.20 -4.15 -10.40
N ALA A 245 -12.02 -3.13 -10.67
CA ALA A 245 -13.25 -3.31 -11.44
C ALA A 245 -12.96 -3.84 -12.84
N VAL A 246 -11.97 -3.25 -13.53
CA VAL A 246 -11.56 -3.68 -14.87
C VAL A 246 -10.85 -5.03 -14.81
N HIS A 247 -9.90 -5.21 -13.89
CA HIS A 247 -9.15 -6.46 -13.75
C HIS A 247 -10.08 -7.65 -13.53
N THR A 248 -10.92 -7.60 -12.49
CA THR A 248 -11.80 -8.70 -12.11
C THR A 248 -12.85 -8.97 -13.19
N HIS A 249 -13.36 -7.94 -13.85
CA HIS A 249 -14.29 -8.10 -14.98
C HIS A 249 -13.63 -8.82 -16.15
N LEU A 250 -12.44 -8.39 -16.58
CA LEU A 250 -11.72 -9.05 -17.67
C LEU A 250 -11.32 -10.48 -17.31
N VAL A 251 -10.97 -10.78 -16.05
CA VAL A 251 -10.72 -12.16 -15.60
C VAL A 251 -11.98 -13.02 -15.74
N ARG A 252 -13.13 -12.55 -15.25
CA ARG A 252 -14.42 -13.27 -15.36
C ARG A 252 -14.85 -13.52 -16.80
N ARG A 253 -14.45 -12.66 -17.74
CA ARG A 253 -14.76 -12.79 -19.17
C ARG A 253 -13.70 -13.58 -19.96
N GLY A 254 -12.62 -14.03 -19.31
CA GLY A 254 -11.50 -14.69 -19.99
C GLY A 254 -10.69 -13.77 -20.89
N LEU A 255 -10.74 -12.45 -20.65
CA LEU A 255 -10.12 -11.42 -21.48
C LEU A 255 -8.82 -10.85 -20.88
N ARG A 256 -8.54 -11.06 -19.59
CA ARG A 256 -7.36 -10.46 -18.91
C ARG A 256 -6.02 -10.87 -19.50
N SER A 257 -5.93 -12.04 -20.15
CA SER A 257 -4.73 -12.52 -20.85
C SER A 257 -4.39 -11.74 -22.11
N TYR A 258 -5.36 -11.01 -22.68
CA TYR A 258 -5.18 -10.27 -23.93
C TYR A 258 -4.82 -8.80 -23.72
N ALA A 259 -4.92 -8.30 -22.48
CA ALA A 259 -4.67 -6.90 -22.23
C ALA A 259 -3.96 -6.62 -20.92
N SER A 260 -3.03 -5.67 -20.96
CA SER A 260 -2.39 -5.06 -19.80
C SER A 260 -3.26 -3.91 -19.28
N ILE A 261 -3.12 -3.62 -17.98
CA ILE A 261 -3.88 -2.59 -17.27
C ILE A 261 -2.89 -1.59 -16.69
N ASN A 262 -2.79 -0.41 -17.27
CA ASN A 262 -1.88 0.66 -16.86
C ASN A 262 -2.69 1.76 -16.17
N VAL A 263 -2.31 2.14 -14.95
CA VAL A 263 -3.11 3.06 -14.12
C VAL A 263 -2.33 4.34 -13.87
N ARG A 264 -2.90 5.48 -14.29
CA ARG A 264 -2.48 6.82 -13.88
C ARG A 264 -3.50 7.32 -12.86
N THR A 265 -3.06 7.71 -11.67
CA THR A 265 -3.99 8.18 -10.63
C THR A 265 -3.41 9.29 -9.76
N ALA A 266 -4.29 10.20 -9.33
CA ALA A 266 -3.96 11.33 -8.48
C ALA A 266 -3.81 10.96 -7.00
N GLU A 267 -4.55 9.96 -6.52
CA GLU A 267 -4.53 9.55 -5.11
C GLU A 267 -3.26 8.77 -4.71
N CYS A 268 -2.54 8.22 -5.68
CA CYS A 268 -1.34 7.44 -5.40
C CYS A 268 -0.18 8.35 -5.01
N LEU A 269 0.39 8.12 -3.83
CA LEU A 269 1.52 8.89 -3.29
C LEU A 269 2.53 7.97 -2.59
N ASP A 270 2.06 7.04 -1.76
CA ASP A 270 2.92 6.19 -0.95
C ASP A 270 3.11 4.77 -1.52
N THR A 271 4.10 4.06 -0.98
CA THR A 271 4.46 2.68 -1.36
C THR A 271 3.28 1.71 -1.20
N HIS A 272 2.38 1.97 -0.25
CA HIS A 272 1.24 1.13 0.01
C HIS A 272 0.18 1.25 -1.08
N TYR A 273 -0.13 2.45 -1.58
CA TYR A 273 -1.09 2.66 -2.66
C TYR A 273 -0.60 1.97 -3.94
N TYR A 274 0.70 2.09 -4.27
CA TYR A 274 1.32 1.33 -5.37
C TYR A 274 1.14 -0.18 -5.17
N ALA A 275 1.43 -0.71 -3.98
CA ALA A 275 1.30 -2.12 -3.68
C ALA A 275 -0.16 -2.62 -3.80
N VAL A 276 -1.14 -1.80 -3.40
CA VAL A 276 -2.57 -2.12 -3.53
C VAL A 276 -2.95 -2.16 -5.00
N LEU A 277 -2.64 -1.12 -5.79
CA LEU A 277 -2.94 -1.09 -7.23
C LEU A 277 -2.40 -2.32 -7.96
N ILE A 278 -1.13 -2.65 -7.73
CA ILE A 278 -0.50 -3.82 -8.36
C ILE A 278 -1.14 -5.11 -7.85
N GLY A 279 -1.36 -5.23 -6.54
CA GLY A 279 -1.96 -6.40 -5.91
C GLY A 279 -3.42 -6.65 -6.33
N VAL A 280 -4.14 -5.62 -6.82
CA VAL A 280 -5.49 -5.74 -7.40
C VAL A 280 -5.51 -5.82 -8.93
N GLY A 281 -4.36 -5.93 -9.58
CA GLY A 281 -4.24 -6.30 -10.99
C GLY A 281 -3.64 -5.26 -11.94
N ALA A 282 -3.21 -4.10 -11.44
CA ALA A 282 -2.48 -3.12 -12.25
C ALA A 282 -1.15 -3.70 -12.73
N THR A 283 -0.89 -3.51 -14.03
CA THR A 283 0.36 -3.89 -14.71
C THR A 283 1.42 -2.84 -14.42
N THR A 284 1.08 -1.57 -14.64
CA THR A 284 1.92 -0.43 -14.28
C THR A 284 1.13 0.66 -13.57
N VAL A 285 1.84 1.51 -12.84
CA VAL A 285 1.26 2.61 -12.07
C VAL A 285 2.08 3.88 -12.29
N ASN A 286 1.38 4.97 -12.59
CA ASN A 286 1.93 6.33 -12.69
C ASN A 286 1.21 7.26 -11.69
N ALA A 287 1.96 7.79 -10.72
CA ALA A 287 1.45 8.73 -9.73
C ALA A 287 1.64 10.18 -10.21
N TYR A 288 0.93 10.55 -11.27
CA TYR A 288 1.18 11.82 -11.97
C TYR A 288 1.03 13.06 -11.08
N LEU A 289 0.09 13.04 -10.12
CA LEU A 289 -0.10 14.17 -9.21
C LEU A 289 1.02 14.26 -8.15
N ALA A 290 1.60 13.13 -7.74
CA ALA A 290 2.78 13.12 -6.90
C ALA A 290 3.98 13.72 -7.67
N GLU A 291 4.17 13.37 -8.94
CA GLU A 291 5.20 13.98 -9.79
C GLU A 291 5.00 15.49 -9.98
N ALA A 292 3.75 15.93 -10.20
CA ALA A 292 3.42 17.35 -10.28
C ALA A 292 3.69 18.09 -8.95
N SER A 293 3.47 17.42 -7.82
CA SER A 293 3.79 17.93 -6.48
C SER A 293 5.28 18.05 -6.26
N ILE A 294 6.08 17.07 -6.73
CA ILE A 294 7.54 17.13 -6.73
C ILE A 294 8.01 18.31 -7.60
N ALA A 295 7.42 18.50 -8.78
CA ALA A 295 7.79 19.59 -9.68
C ALA A 295 7.52 20.99 -9.06
N ASP A 296 6.38 21.20 -8.38
CA ASP A 296 6.11 22.45 -7.65
C ASP A 296 7.13 22.68 -6.52
N ARG A 297 7.43 21.66 -5.73
CA ARG A 297 8.40 21.74 -4.62
C ARG A 297 9.82 22.02 -5.13
N HIS A 298 10.22 21.36 -6.22
CA HIS A 298 11.49 21.62 -6.91
C HIS A 298 11.56 23.06 -7.43
N ALA A 299 10.51 23.57 -8.09
CA ALA A 299 10.46 24.94 -8.60
C ALA A 299 10.60 26.00 -7.49
N ARG A 300 10.26 25.64 -6.25
CA ARG A 300 10.43 26.47 -5.04
C ARG A 300 11.80 26.32 -4.38
N GLY A 301 12.70 25.51 -4.95
CA GLY A 301 14.05 25.28 -4.42
C GLY A 301 14.10 24.40 -3.18
N LEU A 302 13.06 23.61 -2.89
CA LEU A 302 12.99 22.79 -1.67
C LEU A 302 13.93 21.58 -1.69
N PHE A 303 14.40 21.16 -2.86
CA PHE A 303 15.29 19.99 -3.03
C PHE A 303 16.75 20.37 -3.32
N GLY A 304 17.14 21.63 -3.08
CA GLY A 304 18.50 22.11 -3.30
C GLY A 304 18.93 22.02 -4.77
N ASP A 305 20.12 21.44 -5.00
CA ASP A 305 20.77 21.36 -6.32
C ASP A 305 20.34 20.16 -7.17
N LEU A 306 19.37 19.35 -6.69
CA LEU A 306 18.88 18.20 -7.46
C LEU A 306 18.13 18.67 -8.69
N SER A 307 18.41 18.06 -9.84
CA SER A 307 17.59 18.29 -11.04
C SER A 307 16.20 17.66 -10.86
N ILE A 308 15.23 18.12 -11.65
CA ILE A 308 13.88 17.54 -11.63
C ILE A 308 13.91 16.04 -11.99
N GLU A 309 14.76 15.63 -12.94
CA GLU A 309 14.93 14.23 -13.33
C GLU A 309 15.47 13.40 -12.17
N GLN A 310 16.45 13.93 -11.43
CA GLN A 310 16.98 13.26 -10.23
C GLN A 310 15.92 13.16 -9.14
N CYS A 311 15.08 14.17 -8.97
CA CYS A 311 14.00 14.15 -7.99
C CYS A 311 12.98 13.04 -8.31
N LEU A 312 12.55 12.95 -9.57
CA LEU A 312 11.59 11.93 -10.04
C LEU A 312 12.20 10.52 -9.97
N ASP A 313 13.48 10.36 -10.31
CA ASP A 313 14.18 9.08 -10.23
C ASP A 313 14.32 8.60 -8.77
N ARG A 314 14.69 9.49 -7.85
CA ARG A 314 14.76 9.15 -6.41
C ARG A 314 13.40 8.76 -5.83
N HIS A 315 12.34 9.46 -6.21
CA HIS A 315 10.98 9.05 -5.86
C HIS A 315 10.66 7.64 -6.38
N ARG A 316 10.95 7.37 -7.65
CA ARG A 316 10.76 6.03 -8.25
C ARG A 316 11.54 4.96 -7.49
N VAL A 317 12.81 5.18 -7.19
CA VAL A 317 13.66 4.25 -6.42
C VAL A 317 13.08 4.01 -5.02
N ALA A 318 12.64 5.07 -4.32
CA ALA A 318 12.02 4.93 -3.00
C ALA A 318 10.77 4.04 -3.04
N VAL A 319 9.94 4.19 -4.07
CA VAL A 319 8.75 3.35 -4.30
C VAL A 319 9.15 1.90 -4.62
N GLU A 320 10.17 1.69 -5.43
CA GLU A 320 10.67 0.34 -5.78
C GLU A 320 11.20 -0.41 -4.55
N GLU A 321 12.00 0.25 -3.70
CA GLU A 321 12.44 -0.33 -2.42
C GLU A 321 11.25 -0.65 -1.51
N GLY A 322 10.27 0.25 -1.46
CA GLY A 322 9.03 0.05 -0.70
C GLY A 322 8.22 -1.14 -1.20
N LEU A 323 8.10 -1.32 -2.52
CA LEU A 323 7.42 -2.47 -3.12
C LEU A 323 8.13 -3.78 -2.76
N LEU A 324 9.47 -3.82 -2.91
CA LEU A 324 10.26 -4.99 -2.53
C LEU A 324 10.07 -5.33 -1.05
N LYS A 325 10.11 -4.34 -0.16
CA LYS A 325 9.83 -4.52 1.27
C LYS A 325 8.42 -5.07 1.51
N ILE A 326 7.40 -4.56 0.82
CA ILE A 326 6.01 -5.02 1.02
C ILE A 326 5.84 -6.47 0.58
N ILE A 327 6.32 -6.85 -0.61
CA ILE A 327 6.17 -8.23 -1.09
C ILE A 327 7.01 -9.22 -0.28
N SER A 328 8.15 -8.78 0.26
CA SER A 328 9.02 -9.63 1.07
C SER A 328 8.39 -10.04 2.41
N LYS A 329 7.43 -9.26 2.93
CA LYS A 329 6.68 -9.58 4.17
C LYS A 329 5.92 -10.90 4.10
N MET A 330 5.53 -11.34 2.91
CA MET A 330 4.90 -12.65 2.67
C MET A 330 5.89 -13.71 2.15
N GLY A 331 7.17 -13.37 2.03
CA GLY A 331 8.17 -14.22 1.38
C GLY A 331 8.03 -14.29 -0.15
N ILE A 332 7.37 -13.30 -0.77
CA ILE A 332 7.23 -13.23 -2.23
C ILE A 332 8.45 -12.51 -2.82
N ALA A 333 9.13 -13.14 -3.76
CA ALA A 333 10.32 -12.58 -4.40
C ALA A 333 10.03 -11.81 -5.70
N VAL A 334 8.93 -12.11 -6.39
CA VAL A 334 8.66 -11.62 -7.76
C VAL A 334 7.31 -10.91 -7.86
N ILE A 335 7.32 -9.68 -8.40
CA ILE A 335 6.12 -8.84 -8.52
C ILE A 335 5.05 -9.47 -9.43
N SER A 336 5.45 -10.28 -10.41
CA SER A 336 4.51 -10.98 -11.30
C SER A 336 3.60 -11.94 -10.56
N SER A 337 4.09 -12.58 -9.49
CA SER A 337 3.29 -13.47 -8.63
C SER A 337 2.47 -12.71 -7.59
N TYR A 338 2.91 -11.50 -7.22
CA TYR A 338 2.18 -10.63 -6.31
C TYR A 338 0.99 -9.93 -6.99
N ARG A 339 1.14 -9.56 -8.27
CA ARG A 339 0.15 -8.84 -9.07
C ARG A 339 -1.16 -9.62 -9.18
N GLY A 340 -2.27 -8.96 -8.85
CA GLY A 340 -3.60 -9.58 -8.86
C GLY A 340 -3.80 -10.70 -7.82
N GLY A 341 -2.87 -10.85 -6.87
CA GLY A 341 -2.94 -11.87 -5.83
C GLY A 341 -3.84 -11.52 -4.65
N TYR A 342 -4.33 -10.28 -4.56
CA TYR A 342 -5.16 -9.77 -3.46
C TYR A 342 -4.57 -10.07 -2.06
N ASN A 343 -3.26 -9.85 -1.92
CA ASN A 343 -2.46 -10.12 -0.72
C ASN A 343 -2.71 -9.14 0.44
N PHE A 344 -3.99 -8.92 0.76
CA PHE A 344 -4.45 -7.98 1.76
C PHE A 344 -5.61 -8.59 2.58
N GLU A 345 -5.91 -7.96 3.71
CA GLU A 345 -7.18 -8.12 4.43
C GLU A 345 -7.96 -6.81 4.36
N ALA A 346 -9.23 -6.89 3.95
CA ALA A 346 -10.14 -5.76 3.92
C ALA A 346 -10.74 -5.56 5.33
N VAL A 347 -10.50 -4.39 5.93
CA VAL A 347 -11.07 -4.05 7.23
C VAL A 347 -12.04 -2.88 7.04
N GLY A 348 -13.34 -3.16 7.15
CA GLY A 348 -14.37 -2.13 7.09
C GLY A 348 -14.94 -1.83 5.70
N LEU A 349 -14.64 -2.65 4.69
CA LEU A 349 -15.36 -2.63 3.40
C LEU A 349 -16.51 -3.64 3.41
N SER A 350 -17.61 -3.32 2.73
CA SER A 350 -18.76 -4.22 2.64
C SER A 350 -18.39 -5.52 1.93
N ARG A 351 -18.87 -6.67 2.45
CA ARG A 351 -18.59 -7.97 1.83
C ARG A 351 -19.09 -8.06 0.39
N ALA A 352 -20.20 -7.39 0.07
CA ALA A 352 -20.72 -7.35 -1.30
C ALA A 352 -19.74 -6.66 -2.26
N LEU A 353 -19.17 -5.51 -1.86
CA LEU A 353 -18.14 -4.81 -2.64
C LEU A 353 -16.89 -5.67 -2.79
N VAL A 354 -16.43 -6.28 -1.69
CA VAL A 354 -15.23 -7.12 -1.69
C VAL A 354 -15.39 -8.34 -2.58
N ASN A 355 -16.51 -9.04 -2.50
CA ASN A 355 -16.80 -10.18 -3.37
C ASN A 355 -16.90 -9.78 -4.86
N ASP A 356 -17.40 -8.58 -5.16
CA ASP A 356 -17.49 -8.11 -6.55
C ASP A 356 -16.14 -7.68 -7.13
N LEU A 357 -15.33 -6.93 -6.37
CA LEU A 357 -14.10 -6.30 -6.89
C LEU A 357 -12.80 -7.03 -6.54
N PHE A 358 -12.75 -7.69 -5.38
CA PHE A 358 -11.52 -8.27 -4.81
C PHE A 358 -11.75 -9.75 -4.41
N PRO A 359 -12.05 -10.63 -5.39
CA PRO A 359 -12.44 -12.01 -5.11
C PRO A 359 -11.35 -12.76 -4.31
N GLY A 360 -11.77 -13.39 -3.20
CA GLY A 360 -10.87 -14.16 -2.32
C GLY A 360 -10.22 -13.34 -1.21
N MET A 361 -10.32 -12.02 -1.22
CA MET A 361 -9.79 -11.16 -0.15
C MET A 361 -10.65 -11.30 1.13
N PRO A 362 -10.05 -11.59 2.30
CA PRO A 362 -10.81 -11.66 3.55
C PRO A 362 -11.43 -10.32 3.93
N ALA A 363 -12.71 -10.34 4.33
CA ALA A 363 -13.44 -9.18 4.86
C ALA A 363 -14.27 -9.59 6.08
N LYS A 364 -13.58 -9.77 7.22
CA LYS A 364 -14.21 -10.26 8.46
C LYS A 364 -15.23 -9.26 8.99
N ILE A 365 -14.86 -7.98 8.99
CA ILE A 365 -15.70 -6.86 9.41
C ILE A 365 -16.21 -6.17 8.15
N SER A 366 -17.52 -6.31 7.91
CA SER A 366 -18.21 -5.61 6.82
C SER A 366 -18.43 -4.15 7.21
N GLY A 367 -18.35 -3.24 6.24
CA GLY A 367 -18.62 -1.83 6.47
C GLY A 367 -19.04 -1.11 5.19
N GLU A 368 -18.23 -0.16 4.76
CA GLU A 368 -18.51 0.78 3.68
C GLU A 368 -18.78 0.12 2.32
N GLY A 369 -19.84 0.59 1.67
CA GLY A 369 -20.18 0.22 0.29
C GLY A 369 -20.05 1.40 -0.65
N TYR A 370 -20.56 1.23 -1.87
CA TYR A 370 -20.54 2.29 -2.90
C TYR A 370 -21.13 3.63 -2.44
N ALA A 371 -22.14 3.64 -1.57
CA ALA A 371 -22.74 4.88 -1.07
C ALA A 371 -21.77 5.68 -0.19
N SER A 372 -21.10 5.01 0.75
CA SER A 372 -20.07 5.63 1.60
C SER A 372 -18.87 6.08 0.79
N LEU A 373 -18.39 5.24 -0.15
CA LEU A 373 -17.26 5.58 -1.02
C LEU A 373 -17.57 6.76 -1.95
N HIS A 374 -18.80 6.84 -2.47
CA HIS A 374 -19.26 8.00 -3.24
C HIS A 374 -19.29 9.26 -2.38
N LEU A 375 -19.87 9.16 -1.16
CA LEU A 375 -19.92 10.30 -0.25
C LEU A 375 -18.52 10.78 0.13
N ASN A 376 -17.59 9.87 0.42
CA ASN A 376 -16.19 10.18 0.71
C ASN A 376 -15.52 10.94 -0.45
N ALA A 377 -15.65 10.43 -1.68
CA ALA A 377 -15.11 11.08 -2.87
C ALA A 377 -15.72 12.47 -3.08
N LYS A 378 -17.06 12.59 -2.88
CA LYS A 378 -17.76 13.86 -3.03
C LYS A 378 -17.39 14.87 -1.96
N LEU A 379 -17.22 14.48 -0.69
CA LEU A 379 -16.77 15.38 0.36
C LEU A 379 -15.40 15.98 0.06
N ARG A 380 -14.45 15.16 -0.42
CA ARG A 380 -13.12 15.64 -0.84
C ARG A 380 -13.20 16.55 -2.06
N HIS A 381 -14.05 16.19 -3.02
CA HIS A 381 -14.28 16.97 -4.24
C HIS A 381 -14.91 18.34 -3.96
N ASP A 382 -16.02 18.36 -3.23
CA ASP A 382 -16.74 19.59 -2.89
C ASP A 382 -15.84 20.53 -2.09
N THR A 383 -15.02 19.97 -1.18
CA THR A 383 -13.96 20.73 -0.51
C THR A 383 -12.99 21.31 -1.56
N ALA A 384 -12.39 20.48 -2.41
CA ALA A 384 -11.39 20.88 -3.41
C ALA A 384 -11.82 21.99 -4.38
N PHE A 385 -13.11 22.06 -4.73
CA PHE A 385 -13.66 23.03 -5.67
C PHE A 385 -14.43 24.18 -4.99
N ASP A 386 -14.37 24.27 -3.66
CA ASP A 386 -14.80 25.46 -2.94
C ASP A 386 -13.88 26.65 -3.28
N ASP A 387 -14.48 27.83 -3.51
CA ASP A 387 -13.78 29.06 -3.87
C ASP A 387 -12.80 29.52 -2.78
N ASP A 388 -13.03 29.13 -1.52
CA ASP A 388 -12.21 29.50 -0.38
C ASP A 388 -10.90 28.68 -0.25
N ILE A 389 -10.69 27.65 -1.08
CA ILE A 389 -9.45 26.85 -1.02
C ILE A 389 -8.27 27.58 -1.62
N VAL A 390 -7.41 28.07 -0.73
CA VAL A 390 -6.13 28.70 -1.07
C VAL A 390 -4.94 27.78 -0.77
N THR A 391 -5.08 26.85 0.18
CA THR A 391 -3.98 26.03 0.68
C THR A 391 -4.38 24.59 0.98
N LEU A 392 -3.41 23.67 0.93
CA LEU A 392 -3.57 22.30 1.39
C LEU A 392 -3.94 22.26 2.89
N PRO A 393 -4.84 21.34 3.30
CA PRO A 393 -5.04 21.00 4.70
C PRO A 393 -3.72 20.60 5.35
N ILE A 394 -3.52 20.98 6.61
CA ILE A 394 -2.27 20.71 7.33
C ILE A 394 -2.03 19.20 7.48
N GLY A 395 -3.11 18.41 7.61
CA GLY A 395 -3.06 17.00 8.00
C GLY A 395 -3.16 16.85 9.52
N GLY A 396 -2.68 15.72 10.03
CA GLY A 396 -2.85 15.30 11.41
C GLY A 396 -3.22 13.83 11.52
N PHE A 397 -2.73 13.01 10.57
CA PHE A 397 -2.88 11.56 10.57
C PHE A 397 -1.65 10.89 11.18
N TYR A 398 -0.45 11.37 10.84
CA TYR A 398 0.79 10.79 11.38
C TYR A 398 1.18 11.40 12.73
N ARG A 399 0.67 12.60 13.05
CA ARG A 399 0.90 13.30 14.32
C ARG A 399 -0.34 14.05 14.77
N GLN A 400 -0.62 13.99 16.07
CA GLN A 400 -1.76 14.70 16.67
C GLN A 400 -1.67 16.21 16.44
N ARG A 401 -2.78 16.77 15.94
CA ARG A 401 -3.00 18.23 15.78
C ARG A 401 -4.41 18.58 16.27
N ALA A 402 -4.64 19.85 16.61
CA ALA A 402 -5.89 20.30 17.21
C ALA A 402 -7.12 20.07 16.30
N ASP A 403 -7.00 20.37 15.01
CA ASP A 403 -8.08 20.23 14.01
C ASP A 403 -7.93 18.98 13.12
N GLY A 404 -7.04 18.06 13.51
CA GLY A 404 -6.64 16.89 12.73
C GLY A 404 -7.53 15.67 12.92
N GLU A 405 -6.96 14.49 12.66
CA GLU A 405 -7.59 13.22 12.99
C GLU A 405 -7.68 13.05 14.52
N THR A 406 -8.64 12.25 14.98
CA THR A 406 -8.67 11.85 16.40
C THR A 406 -7.46 10.97 16.69
N HIS A 407 -6.79 11.20 17.82
CA HIS A 407 -5.69 10.36 18.32
C HIS A 407 -6.02 9.87 19.73
N ALA A 408 -5.81 8.58 20.01
CA ALA A 408 -6.02 8.04 21.34
C ALA A 408 -5.04 8.63 22.38
N TYR A 409 -3.86 9.07 21.95
CA TYR A 409 -2.89 9.75 22.80
C TYR A 409 -2.85 11.26 22.51
N SER A 410 -3.51 12.05 23.35
CA SER A 410 -3.45 13.51 23.31
C SER A 410 -2.58 14.08 24.43
N ALA A 411 -1.99 15.26 24.20
CA ALA A 411 -1.15 15.93 25.22
C ALA A 411 -1.89 16.15 26.54
N GLN A 412 -3.18 16.49 26.48
CA GLN A 412 -4.01 16.70 27.66
C GLN A 412 -4.22 15.41 28.45
N LEU A 413 -4.58 14.31 27.79
CA LEU A 413 -4.79 13.01 28.46
C LEU A 413 -3.47 12.48 29.02
N MET A 414 -2.36 12.65 28.30
CA MET A 414 -1.03 12.26 28.79
C MET A 414 -0.62 13.06 30.03
N HIS A 415 -0.88 14.37 30.06
CA HIS A 415 -0.61 15.19 31.23
C HIS A 415 -1.42 14.75 32.46
N LEU A 416 -2.70 14.40 32.28
CA LEU A 416 -3.54 13.87 33.36
C LEU A 416 -3.00 12.54 33.89
N LEU A 417 -2.62 11.61 32.99
CA LEU A 417 -2.04 10.34 33.39
C LEU A 417 -0.72 10.53 34.16
N GLN A 418 0.18 11.36 33.65
CA GLN A 418 1.46 11.68 34.27
C GLN A 418 1.27 12.31 35.67
N THR A 419 0.33 13.24 35.80
CA THR A 419 0.01 13.88 37.09
C THR A 419 -0.56 12.86 38.07
N ALA A 420 -1.47 11.98 37.62
CA ALA A 420 -2.08 10.96 38.46
C ALA A 420 -1.03 10.00 39.05
N VAL A 421 -0.10 9.50 38.23
CA VAL A 421 0.95 8.58 38.69
C VAL A 421 2.04 9.28 39.49
N ALA A 422 2.33 10.55 39.23
CA ALA A 422 3.33 11.32 39.98
C ALA A 422 2.85 11.73 41.39
N THR A 423 1.55 11.97 41.54
CA THR A 423 0.93 12.40 42.81
C THR A 423 0.26 11.26 43.58
N ASP A 424 0.31 10.03 43.05
CA ASP A 424 -0.39 8.85 43.58
C ASP A 424 -1.90 9.10 43.82
N SER A 425 -2.55 9.78 42.87
CA SER A 425 -3.94 10.21 42.98
C SER A 425 -4.86 9.36 42.11
N TYR A 426 -5.59 8.44 42.73
CA TYR A 426 -6.59 7.62 42.03
C TYR A 426 -7.74 8.45 41.47
N SER A 427 -8.12 9.56 42.13
CA SER A 427 -9.16 10.46 41.60
C SER A 427 -8.71 11.14 40.30
N SER A 428 -7.44 11.54 40.20
CA SER A 428 -6.84 12.05 38.97
C SER A 428 -6.75 10.96 37.89
N TYR A 429 -6.45 9.72 38.27
CA TYR A 429 -6.49 8.59 37.33
C TYR A 429 -7.91 8.34 36.78
N LEU A 430 -8.95 8.46 37.62
CA LEU A 430 -10.35 8.35 37.16
C LEU A 430 -10.73 9.49 36.22
N GLN A 431 -10.18 10.70 36.38
CA GLN A 431 -10.36 11.78 35.40
C GLN A 431 -9.73 11.43 34.06
N PHE A 432 -8.50 10.91 34.05
CA PHE A 432 -7.85 10.39 32.84
C PHE A 432 -8.69 9.28 32.19
N SER A 433 -9.11 8.28 32.95
CA SER A 433 -9.89 7.14 32.44
C SER A 433 -11.23 7.57 31.86
N ARG A 434 -11.92 8.55 32.46
CA ARG A 434 -13.14 9.13 31.90
C ARG A 434 -12.84 9.90 30.62
N GLY A 435 -11.79 10.72 30.61
CA GLY A 435 -11.37 11.45 29.41
C GLY A 435 -11.06 10.53 28.23
N VAL A 436 -10.47 9.36 28.47
CA VAL A 436 -10.27 8.33 27.43
C VAL A 436 -11.60 7.73 26.96
N ALA A 437 -12.53 7.46 27.88
CA ALA A 437 -13.84 6.89 27.56
C ALA A 437 -14.78 7.87 26.83
N ASP A 438 -14.59 9.18 27.04
CA ASP A 438 -15.36 10.25 26.41
C ASP A 438 -14.84 10.63 25.00
N LEU A 439 -13.71 10.04 24.56
CA LEU A 439 -13.23 10.23 23.19
C LEU A 439 -14.22 9.66 22.17
N PRO A 440 -14.27 10.25 20.95
CA PRO A 440 -14.89 9.57 19.82
C PRO A 440 -14.31 8.16 19.65
N PRO A 441 -15.08 7.18 19.14
CA PRO A 441 -14.56 5.84 18.91
C PRO A 441 -13.29 5.87 18.05
N VAL A 442 -12.23 5.21 18.52
CA VAL A 442 -10.96 5.07 17.79
C VAL A 442 -10.78 3.61 17.39
N TYR A 443 -11.06 2.70 18.31
CA TYR A 443 -10.87 1.27 18.16
C TYR A 443 -12.21 0.52 18.11
N LEU A 444 -12.18 -0.70 17.57
CA LEU A 444 -13.38 -1.57 17.53
C LEU A 444 -13.98 -1.83 18.92
N ARG A 445 -13.16 -1.86 19.96
CA ARG A 445 -13.62 -2.07 21.35
C ARG A 445 -14.46 -0.90 21.88
N ASP A 446 -14.32 0.29 21.29
CA ASP A 446 -15.08 1.48 21.69
C ASP A 446 -16.54 1.41 21.18
N LEU A 447 -16.81 0.50 20.24
CA LEU A 447 -18.15 0.19 19.73
C LEU A 447 -18.87 -0.89 20.55
N LEU A 448 -18.25 -1.39 21.63
CA LEU A 448 -18.79 -2.44 22.48
C LEU A 448 -19.27 -1.85 23.80
N GLN A 449 -20.36 -2.40 24.34
CA GLN A 449 -20.85 -2.06 25.67
C GLN A 449 -21.02 -3.32 26.52
N PHE A 450 -20.72 -3.20 27.81
CA PHE A 450 -20.98 -4.27 28.77
C PHE A 450 -22.48 -4.33 29.08
N ASN A 451 -23.05 -5.54 29.02
CA ASN A 451 -24.37 -5.82 29.57
C ASN A 451 -24.22 -6.17 31.05
N PHE A 452 -24.32 -5.15 31.91
CA PHE A 452 -24.17 -5.32 33.36
C PHE A 452 -25.44 -5.90 34.01
N PRO A 453 -25.31 -6.70 35.07
CA PRO A 453 -26.44 -7.10 35.88
C PRO A 453 -27.08 -5.88 36.58
N SER A 454 -28.36 -5.98 36.93
CA SER A 454 -29.09 -4.91 37.64
C SER A 454 -28.53 -4.62 39.04
N GLU A 455 -27.90 -5.62 39.67
CA GLU A 455 -27.27 -5.50 40.98
C GLU A 455 -25.79 -5.87 40.89
N GLY A 456 -24.92 -5.01 41.41
CA GLY A 456 -23.48 -5.24 41.49
C GLY A 456 -23.08 -5.94 42.79
N VAL A 457 -21.83 -6.44 42.83
CA VAL A 457 -21.23 -6.99 44.05
C VAL A 457 -20.44 -5.91 44.81
N PRO A 458 -20.34 -6.00 46.14
CA PRO A 458 -19.42 -5.19 46.92
C PRO A 458 -17.96 -5.34 46.44
N ILE A 459 -17.20 -4.23 46.43
CA ILE A 459 -15.83 -4.19 45.88
C ILE A 459 -14.84 -5.10 46.64
N ASP A 460 -15.10 -5.34 47.92
CA ASP A 460 -14.32 -6.24 48.79
C ASP A 460 -14.50 -7.72 48.42
N GLN A 461 -15.52 -8.06 47.63
CA GLN A 461 -15.69 -9.41 47.06
C GLN A 461 -14.94 -9.59 45.73
N VAL A 462 -14.42 -8.50 45.14
CA VAL A 462 -13.63 -8.57 43.90
C VAL A 462 -12.23 -9.07 44.20
N GLU A 463 -11.64 -9.79 43.24
CA GLU A 463 -10.26 -10.28 43.29
C GLU A 463 -9.29 -9.15 43.69
N ALA A 464 -8.37 -9.47 44.62
CA ALA A 464 -7.43 -8.50 45.14
C ALA A 464 -6.51 -7.94 44.04
N ILE A 465 -6.14 -6.66 44.19
CA ILE A 465 -5.25 -5.95 43.25
C ILE A 465 -3.93 -6.71 43.03
N THR A 466 -3.40 -7.37 44.06
CA THR A 466 -2.17 -8.17 44.00
C THR A 466 -2.28 -9.36 43.05
N GLU A 467 -3.47 -9.93 42.88
CA GLU A 467 -3.69 -11.04 41.94
C GLU A 467 -4.00 -10.53 40.53
N ILE A 468 -4.79 -9.45 40.40
CA ILE A 468 -5.10 -8.84 39.10
C ILE A 468 -3.82 -8.35 38.42
N ARG A 469 -2.94 -7.63 39.14
CA ARG A 469 -1.73 -7.03 38.56
C ARG A 469 -0.70 -8.06 38.08
N LYS A 470 -0.72 -9.30 38.59
CA LYS A 470 0.13 -10.40 38.07
C LYS A 470 -0.17 -10.76 36.62
N ARG A 471 -1.37 -10.41 36.13
CA ARG A 471 -1.79 -10.60 34.74
C ARG A 471 -1.25 -9.51 33.82
N PHE A 472 -0.74 -8.41 34.37
CA PHE A 472 -0.12 -7.36 33.60
C PHE A 472 1.30 -7.74 33.21
N VAL A 473 1.69 -7.33 32.01
CA VAL A 473 3.03 -7.50 31.48
C VAL A 473 3.42 -6.19 30.82
N THR A 474 4.64 -5.70 31.07
CA THR A 474 5.19 -4.62 30.25
C THR A 474 5.76 -5.24 28.97
N PRO A 475 5.37 -4.77 27.77
CA PRO A 475 5.82 -5.33 26.51
C PRO A 475 7.34 -5.30 26.35
N GLY A 476 7.86 -6.14 25.45
CA GLY A 476 9.27 -6.16 25.10
C GLY A 476 9.65 -4.89 24.34
N MET A 477 10.28 -3.95 25.03
CA MET A 477 10.85 -2.74 24.44
C MET A 477 12.37 -2.82 24.58
N SER A 478 13.09 -2.83 23.46
CA SER A 478 14.51 -3.15 23.45
C SER A 478 15.37 -2.10 24.16
N LEU A 479 16.38 -2.57 24.89
CA LEU A 479 17.51 -1.74 25.29
C LEU A 479 18.21 -1.21 24.02
N GLY A 480 18.28 0.10 23.86
CA GLY A 480 18.72 0.77 22.63
C GLY A 480 17.60 1.51 21.91
N ALA A 481 16.37 0.98 21.92
CA ALA A 481 15.18 1.79 21.59
C ALA A 481 14.78 2.68 22.78
N LEU A 482 14.87 2.13 23.99
CA LEU A 482 14.74 2.86 25.25
C LEU A 482 16.11 3.08 25.90
N SER A 483 16.19 4.10 26.76
CA SER A 483 17.36 4.31 27.60
C SER A 483 17.51 3.17 28.63
N PRO A 484 18.73 2.90 29.12
CA PRO A 484 18.97 1.93 30.20
C PRO A 484 18.10 2.19 31.42
N GLU A 485 17.93 3.45 31.81
CA GLU A 485 17.15 3.85 32.98
C GLU A 485 15.66 3.54 32.78
N ALA A 486 15.11 3.80 31.59
CA ALA A 486 13.72 3.49 31.27
C ALA A 486 13.48 1.97 31.27
N HIS A 487 14.40 1.20 30.67
CA HIS A 487 14.33 -0.26 30.61
C HIS A 487 14.39 -0.89 32.02
N GLU A 488 15.37 -0.48 32.83
CA GLU A 488 15.53 -0.95 34.21
C GLU A 488 14.35 -0.55 35.09
N THR A 489 13.82 0.66 34.93
CA THR A 489 12.66 1.13 35.69
C THR A 489 11.45 0.21 35.50
N LEU A 490 11.21 -0.24 34.26
CA LEU A 490 10.12 -1.16 33.95
C LEU A 490 10.33 -2.54 34.59
N ALA A 491 11.55 -3.08 34.51
CA ALA A 491 11.88 -4.36 35.13
C ALA A 491 11.73 -4.33 36.65
N ILE A 492 12.29 -3.30 37.31
CA ILE A 492 12.18 -3.11 38.76
C ILE A 492 10.72 -2.96 39.18
N ALA A 493 9.92 -2.18 38.44
CA ALA A 493 8.51 -1.97 38.75
C ALA A 493 7.70 -3.27 38.68
N MET A 494 7.85 -4.04 37.60
CA MET A 494 7.09 -5.29 37.42
C MET A 494 7.51 -6.37 38.41
N ASN A 495 8.81 -6.52 38.68
CA ASN A 495 9.31 -7.45 39.69
C ASN A 495 8.81 -7.10 41.10
N ARG A 496 8.74 -5.81 41.43
CA ARG A 496 8.25 -5.33 42.74
C ARG A 496 6.77 -5.70 42.99
N ILE A 497 5.96 -5.77 41.94
CA ILE A 497 4.53 -6.16 42.04
C ILE A 497 4.29 -7.64 41.72
N GLY A 498 5.34 -8.44 41.54
CA GLY A 498 5.25 -9.87 41.21
C GLY A 498 4.70 -10.15 39.80
N ALA A 499 4.76 -9.16 38.91
CA ALA A 499 4.36 -9.27 37.51
C ALA A 499 5.59 -9.48 36.61
N LYS A 500 5.40 -9.45 35.28
CA LYS A 500 6.47 -9.79 34.32
C LYS A 500 6.89 -8.56 33.49
N ALA A 501 8.19 -8.46 33.25
CA ALA A 501 8.76 -7.62 32.21
C ALA A 501 9.41 -8.46 31.11
N VAL A 502 9.49 -7.90 29.91
CA VAL A 502 10.05 -8.56 28.74
C VAL A 502 11.23 -7.72 28.26
N SER A 503 12.39 -8.35 28.07
CA SER A 503 13.65 -7.67 27.73
C SER A 503 13.64 -6.98 26.35
N GLY A 504 12.79 -7.45 25.43
CA GLY A 504 12.74 -6.99 24.05
C GLY A 504 13.84 -7.61 23.18
N GLU A 505 14.10 -7.01 22.02
CA GLU A 505 15.02 -7.58 21.02
C GLU A 505 16.50 -7.22 21.23
N GLY A 506 16.81 -6.31 22.17
CA GLY A 506 18.15 -5.74 22.35
C GLY A 506 19.10 -6.55 23.24
N GLY A 507 18.67 -7.72 23.73
CA GLY A 507 19.37 -8.44 24.78
C GLY A 507 19.22 -7.79 26.15
N GLU A 508 19.92 -8.33 27.15
CA GLU A 508 19.88 -7.87 28.54
C GLU A 508 21.29 -7.96 29.15
N ASP A 509 21.64 -7.02 30.01
CA ASP A 509 22.93 -7.01 30.69
C ASP A 509 22.95 -8.11 31.76
N VAL A 510 24.01 -8.94 31.77
CA VAL A 510 24.19 -10.06 32.71
C VAL A 510 24.22 -9.61 34.18
N VAL A 511 24.55 -8.35 34.44
CA VAL A 511 24.57 -7.78 35.79
C VAL A 511 23.16 -7.54 36.34
N ARG A 512 22.14 -7.50 35.48
CA ARG A 512 20.72 -7.31 35.83
C ARG A 512 20.02 -8.66 36.00
#